data_AF-A0A3R7PL61-F1
#
_entry.id   AF-A0A3R7PL61-F1
#
_cell.length_a   1.000
_cell.length_b   1.000
_cell.length_c   1.000
_cell.angle_alpha   90.00
_cell.angle_beta   90.00
_cell.angle_gamma   90.00
#
_symmetry.space_group_name_H-M   'P 1'
#
loop_
_entity.id
_entity.type
_entity.pdbx_description
1 polymer ?
#
loop_
_entity_poly.entity_id
_entity_poly.type
_entity_poly.pdbx_seq_one_letter_code
_entity_poly.pdbx_strand_id
1 'polypeptide(L)'
;MDFKFTKIIRGLHWTTVSSERVLLAIIGIATCLAAAQYLFSMFVAREITLADLFLLFIYAEIIGMVGVFYSTNKIPVTLPIIIAITALCRLIIMQGKDTDALMLVGEASAILILSISAYIMSLKDKLSIEKDETSIEEDNL
;
A
#
# COMPACT_ATOMS: atom_id res chain seq x y z
N MET A 1 29.28 33.11 -20.39
CA MET A 1 28.16 32.82 -21.31
C MET A 1 27.20 31.97 -20.50
N ASP A 2 26.45 32.60 -19.60
CA ASP A 2 25.46 31.97 -18.74
C ASP A 2 24.11 32.59 -19.06
N PHE A 3 23.11 31.76 -19.31
CA PHE A 3 21.66 32.00 -19.16
C PHE A 3 20.95 30.95 -20.01
N LYS A 4 20.38 29.89 -19.38
CA LYS A 4 19.11 29.21 -19.78
C LYS A 4 18.80 27.84 -19.16
N PHE A 5 19.55 27.32 -18.17
CA PHE A 5 19.24 25.98 -17.63
C PHE A 5 18.15 25.94 -16.54
N THR A 6 17.89 27.03 -15.80
CA THR A 6 17.01 26.98 -14.61
C THR A 6 15.51 27.07 -14.89
N LYS A 7 15.07 27.39 -16.12
CA LYS A 7 13.63 27.66 -16.41
C LYS A 7 12.80 26.43 -16.81
N ILE A 8 13.45 25.32 -17.17
CA ILE A 8 12.77 24.12 -17.71
C ILE A 8 12.20 23.20 -16.60
N ILE A 9 12.71 23.30 -15.37
CA ILE A 9 12.34 22.38 -14.27
C ILE A 9 10.96 22.74 -13.63
N ARG A 10 10.41 23.93 -13.90
CA ARG A 10 9.12 24.38 -13.30
C ARG A 10 7.86 23.79 -13.96
N GLY A 11 7.96 23.27 -15.18
CA GLY A 11 6.81 22.70 -15.93
C GLY A 11 6.53 21.23 -15.66
N LEU A 12 7.49 20.49 -15.07
CA LEU A 12 7.40 19.04 -14.87
C LEU A 12 6.62 18.66 -13.60
N HIS A 13 6.58 19.55 -12.61
CA HIS A 13 5.87 19.32 -11.35
C HIS A 13 4.36 19.22 -11.54
N TRP A 14 3.76 19.98 -12.47
CA TRP A 14 2.31 20.04 -12.63
C TRP A 14 1.74 18.86 -13.42
N THR A 15 2.49 18.35 -14.40
CA THR A 15 2.11 17.14 -15.16
C THR A 15 2.29 15.87 -14.35
N THR A 16 3.32 15.80 -13.51
CA THR A 16 3.60 14.64 -12.64
C THR A 16 2.50 14.49 -11.58
N VAL A 17 2.16 15.56 -10.85
CA VAL A 17 1.12 15.51 -9.81
C VAL A 17 -0.27 15.24 -10.41
N SER A 18 -0.57 15.77 -11.60
CA SER A 18 -1.81 15.42 -12.31
C SER A 18 -1.85 13.95 -12.71
N SER A 19 -0.74 13.40 -13.20
CA SER A 19 -0.65 11.99 -13.59
C SER A 19 -0.84 11.05 -12.40
N GLU A 20 -0.26 11.36 -11.25
CA GLU A 20 -0.41 10.56 -10.02
C GLU A 20 -1.87 10.50 -9.55
N ARG A 21 -2.56 11.64 -9.55
CA ARG A 21 -3.98 11.71 -9.16
C ARG A 21 -4.88 10.92 -10.10
N VAL A 22 -4.63 10.98 -11.41
CA VAL A 22 -5.38 10.21 -12.41
C VAL A 22 -5.16 8.70 -12.21
N LEU A 23 -3.91 8.27 -12.00
CA LEU A 23 -3.59 6.87 -11.77
C LEU A 23 -4.33 6.32 -10.54
N LEU A 24 -4.33 7.08 -9.43
CA LEU A 24 -4.97 6.66 -8.20
C LEU A 24 -6.49 6.66 -8.29
N ALA A 25 -7.08 7.60 -9.01
CA ALA A 25 -8.51 7.57 -9.31
C ALA A 25 -8.88 6.30 -10.09
N ILE A 26 -8.07 5.91 -11.07
CA ILE A 26 -8.27 4.67 -11.84
C ILE A 26 -8.16 3.44 -10.92
N ILE A 27 -7.14 3.39 -10.05
CA ILE A 27 -6.95 2.27 -9.10
C ILE A 27 -8.16 2.16 -8.15
N GLY A 28 -8.62 3.28 -7.58
CA GLY A 28 -9.78 3.30 -6.69
C GLY A 28 -11.06 2.81 -7.38
N ILE A 29 -11.35 3.31 -8.58
CA ILE A 29 -12.51 2.89 -9.37
C ILE A 29 -12.41 1.40 -9.73
N ALA A 30 -11.25 0.95 -10.22
CA ALA A 30 -11.04 -0.45 -10.57
C ALA A 30 -11.21 -1.38 -9.37
N THR A 31 -10.71 -0.98 -8.20
CA THR A 31 -10.84 -1.75 -6.95
C THR A 31 -12.30 -1.86 -6.52
N CYS A 32 -13.08 -0.77 -6.58
CA CYS A 32 -14.52 -0.80 -6.31
C CYS A 32 -15.27 -1.72 -7.27
N LEU A 33 -14.98 -1.66 -8.56
CA LEU A 33 -15.61 -2.52 -9.56
C LEU A 33 -15.27 -3.99 -9.35
N ALA A 34 -13.99 -4.31 -9.07
CA ALA A 34 -13.54 -5.67 -8.78
C ALA A 34 -14.21 -6.22 -7.51
N ALA A 35 -14.28 -5.42 -6.44
CA ALA A 35 -14.96 -5.79 -5.20
C ALA A 35 -16.46 -6.07 -5.44
N ALA A 36 -17.15 -5.22 -6.20
CA ALA A 36 -18.56 -5.41 -6.53
C ALA A 36 -18.81 -6.69 -7.35
N GLN A 37 -17.96 -6.97 -8.35
CA GLN A 37 -18.02 -8.21 -9.13
C GLN A 37 -17.79 -9.44 -8.25
N TYR A 38 -16.84 -9.38 -7.32
CA TYR A 38 -16.56 -10.47 -6.39
C TYR A 38 -17.75 -10.71 -5.45
N LEU A 39 -18.32 -9.64 -4.89
CA LEU A 39 -19.50 -9.71 -4.03
C LEU A 39 -20.70 -10.33 -4.76
N PHE A 40 -20.93 -9.93 -6.00
CA PHE A 40 -22.00 -10.49 -6.84
C PHE A 40 -21.76 -11.99 -7.11
N SER A 41 -20.52 -12.38 -7.39
CA SER A 41 -20.16 -13.78 -7.65
C SER A 41 -20.39 -14.66 -6.41
N MET A 42 -20.03 -14.19 -5.21
CA MET A 42 -20.32 -14.88 -3.96
C MET A 42 -21.81 -14.98 -3.67
N PHE A 43 -22.55 -13.90 -3.93
CA PHE A 43 -24.00 -13.89 -3.74
C PHE A 43 -24.70 -14.93 -4.62
N VAL A 44 -24.25 -15.07 -5.87
CA VAL A 44 -24.74 -16.09 -6.80
C VAL A 44 -24.34 -17.50 -6.35
N ALA A 45 -23.11 -17.69 -5.87
CA ALA A 45 -22.62 -18.97 -5.36
C ALA A 45 -23.35 -19.43 -4.07
N ARG A 46 -23.98 -18.50 -3.34
CA ARG A 46 -24.65 -18.73 -2.04
C ARG A 46 -23.74 -19.33 -0.96
N GLU A 47 -22.44 -19.18 -1.15
CA GLU A 47 -21.42 -19.61 -0.20
C GLU A 47 -20.47 -18.45 0.03
N ILE A 48 -20.22 -18.18 1.30
CA ILE A 48 -19.34 -17.10 1.74
C ILE A 48 -18.24 -17.76 2.54
N THR A 49 -17.06 -17.87 1.94
CA THR A 49 -15.92 -18.46 2.64
C THR A 49 -15.15 -17.38 3.41
N LEU A 50 -14.45 -17.80 4.46
CA LEU A 50 -13.53 -16.94 5.22
C LEU A 50 -12.46 -16.35 4.30
N ALA A 51 -12.12 -17.09 3.24
CA ALA A 51 -11.22 -16.67 2.21
C ALA A 51 -11.76 -15.40 1.52
N ASP A 52 -12.99 -15.44 1.06
CA ASP A 52 -13.54 -14.33 0.30
C ASP A 52 -13.65 -13.04 1.14
N LEU A 53 -13.98 -13.15 2.43
CA LEU A 53 -14.02 -12.02 3.36
C LEU A 53 -12.66 -11.31 3.46
N PHE A 54 -11.57 -12.07 3.56
CA PHE A 54 -10.24 -11.48 3.59
C PHE A 54 -9.85 -10.85 2.25
N LEU A 55 -10.34 -11.35 1.12
CA LEU A 55 -10.08 -10.70 -0.17
C LEU A 55 -10.80 -9.35 -0.25
N LEU A 56 -12.05 -9.29 0.23
CA LEU A 56 -12.79 -8.04 0.37
C LEU A 56 -12.09 -7.06 1.33
N PHE A 57 -11.47 -7.56 2.41
CA PHE A 57 -10.67 -6.75 3.33
C PHE A 57 -9.46 -6.11 2.63
N ILE A 58 -8.77 -6.85 1.75
CA ILE A 58 -7.67 -6.30 0.94
C ILE A 58 -8.18 -5.18 0.01
N TYR A 59 -9.34 -5.35 -0.62
CA TYR A 59 -9.94 -4.29 -1.44
C TYR A 59 -10.31 -3.06 -0.63
N ALA A 60 -10.89 -3.24 0.57
CA ALA A 60 -11.21 -2.13 1.47
C ALA A 60 -9.94 -1.38 1.91
N GLU A 61 -8.86 -2.09 2.23
CA GLU A 61 -7.58 -1.49 2.61
C GLU A 61 -6.99 -0.65 1.46
N ILE A 62 -7.04 -1.17 0.21
CA ILE A 62 -6.60 -0.43 -0.98
C ILE A 62 -7.42 0.83 -1.19
N ILE A 63 -8.75 0.77 -1.04
CA ILE A 63 -9.61 1.95 -1.09
C ILE A 63 -9.22 2.94 0.01
N GLY A 64 -8.92 2.46 1.22
CA GLY A 64 -8.42 3.27 2.32
C GLY A 64 -7.11 4.00 1.98
N MET A 65 -6.15 3.30 1.37
CA MET A 65 -4.88 3.90 0.91
C MET A 65 -5.09 5.00 -0.14
N VAL A 66 -5.97 4.76 -1.12
CA VAL A 66 -6.31 5.76 -2.15
C VAL A 66 -7.00 6.97 -1.49
N GLY A 67 -7.87 6.73 -0.50
CA GLY A 67 -8.51 7.79 0.28
C GLY A 67 -7.53 8.65 1.09
N VAL A 68 -6.59 8.01 1.79
CA VAL A 68 -5.52 8.69 2.55
C VAL A 68 -4.62 9.51 1.62
N PHE A 69 -4.28 8.99 0.45
CA PHE A 69 -3.50 9.74 -0.54
C PHE A 69 -4.24 11.00 -0.99
N TYR A 70 -5.55 10.92 -1.24
CA TYR A 70 -6.34 12.08 -1.64
C TYR A 70 -6.28 13.22 -0.61
N SER A 71 -6.17 12.87 0.68
CA SER A 71 -6.11 13.85 1.77
C SER A 71 -4.70 14.33 2.09
N THR A 72 -3.65 13.51 1.90
CA THR A 72 -2.29 13.80 2.39
C THR A 72 -1.22 13.91 1.30
N ASN A 73 -1.57 13.65 0.01
CA ASN A 73 -0.66 13.56 -1.14
C ASN A 73 0.58 12.67 -0.93
N LYS A 74 0.59 11.79 0.08
CA LYS A 74 1.65 10.81 0.33
C LYS A 74 1.06 9.41 0.21
N ILE A 75 1.79 8.49 -0.44
CA ILE A 75 1.41 7.08 -0.49
C ILE A 75 1.94 6.43 0.80
N PRO A 76 1.09 6.02 1.75
CA PRO A 76 1.52 5.30 2.95
C PRO A 76 2.02 3.90 2.56
N VAL A 77 3.31 3.80 2.28
CA VAL A 77 3.99 2.59 1.80
C VAL A 77 4.07 1.46 2.83
N THR A 78 3.73 1.72 4.09
CA THR A 78 3.59 0.72 5.16
C THR A 78 2.29 -0.10 5.05
N LEU A 79 1.21 0.48 4.53
CA LEU A 79 -0.09 -0.22 4.41
C LEU A 79 -0.05 -1.41 3.43
N PRO A 80 0.56 -1.31 2.22
CA PRO A 80 0.73 -2.46 1.32
C PRO A 80 1.52 -3.64 1.93
N ILE A 81 2.49 -3.35 2.79
CA ILE A 81 3.31 -4.41 3.42
C ILE A 81 2.46 -5.17 4.44
N ILE A 82 1.63 -4.48 5.21
CA ILE A 82 0.70 -5.11 6.16
C ILE A 82 -0.35 -5.95 5.42
N ILE A 83 -0.83 -5.48 4.27
CA ILE A 83 -1.72 -6.27 3.38
C ILE A 83 -1.04 -7.58 2.97
N ALA A 84 0.21 -7.52 2.52
CA ALA A 84 0.95 -8.70 2.11
C ALA A 84 1.15 -9.70 3.27
N ILE A 85 1.52 -9.20 4.46
CA ILE A 85 1.64 -10.02 5.68
C ILE A 85 0.31 -10.69 6.00
N THR A 86 -0.79 -9.95 6.00
CA THR A 86 -2.12 -10.47 6.32
C THR A 86 -2.58 -11.51 5.30
N ALA A 87 -2.31 -11.29 4.01
CA ALA A 87 -2.59 -12.23 2.94
C ALA A 87 -1.80 -13.54 3.09
N LEU A 88 -0.50 -13.46 3.40
CA LEU A 88 0.33 -14.64 3.66
C LEU A 88 -0.10 -15.39 4.92
N CYS A 89 -0.40 -14.68 6.01
CA CYS A 89 -0.93 -15.27 7.24
C CYS A 89 -2.21 -16.07 6.96
N ARG A 90 -3.12 -15.49 6.16
CA ARG A 90 -4.34 -16.18 5.74
C ARG A 90 -4.01 -17.43 4.92
N LEU A 91 -3.08 -17.34 3.98
CA LEU A 91 -2.70 -18.47 3.13
C LEU A 91 -2.19 -19.64 3.99
N ILE A 92 -1.32 -19.35 4.96
CA ILE A 92 -0.84 -20.33 5.94
C ILE A 92 -1.99 -20.97 6.72
N ILE A 93 -2.93 -20.17 7.26
CA ILE A 93 -4.01 -20.72 8.09
C ILE A 93 -4.99 -21.57 7.27
N MET A 94 -5.28 -21.15 6.03
CA MET A 94 -6.27 -21.80 5.18
C MET A 94 -5.73 -23.06 4.49
N GLN A 95 -4.46 -23.05 4.10
CA GLN A 95 -3.84 -24.12 3.30
C GLN A 95 -2.82 -24.95 4.09
N GLY A 96 -2.39 -24.47 5.27
CA GLY A 96 -1.27 -25.05 6.02
C GLY A 96 -1.48 -26.47 6.55
N LYS A 97 -2.70 -27.04 6.46
CA LYS A 97 -2.94 -28.46 6.79
C LYS A 97 -2.45 -29.43 5.72
N ASP A 98 -2.41 -28.99 4.47
CA ASP A 98 -1.98 -29.81 3.32
C ASP A 98 -0.58 -29.39 2.81
N THR A 99 -0.01 -28.33 3.38
CA THR A 99 1.31 -27.79 3.03
C THR A 99 2.44 -28.56 3.74
N ASP A 100 3.47 -28.94 2.98
CA ASP A 100 4.70 -29.57 3.51
C ASP A 100 5.37 -28.69 4.58
N ALA A 101 5.93 -29.33 5.61
CA ALA A 101 6.55 -28.61 6.74
C ALA A 101 7.64 -27.61 6.29
N LEU A 102 8.38 -27.93 5.21
CA LEU A 102 9.40 -27.06 4.63
C LEU A 102 8.80 -25.82 3.95
N MET A 103 7.68 -25.97 3.22
CA MET A 103 6.95 -24.83 2.66
C MET A 103 6.34 -23.97 3.76
N LEU A 104 5.76 -24.57 4.79
CA LEU A 104 5.17 -23.85 5.92
C LEU A 104 6.20 -22.96 6.63
N VAL A 105 7.41 -23.47 6.87
CA VAL A 105 8.52 -22.69 7.42
C VAL A 105 8.95 -21.59 6.44
N GLY A 106 8.96 -21.87 5.13
CA GLY A 106 9.21 -20.88 4.09
C GLY A 106 8.23 -19.72 4.13
N GLU A 107 6.92 -19.99 4.19
CA GLU A 107 5.87 -18.97 4.27
C GLU A 107 5.96 -18.16 5.57
N ALA A 108 6.18 -18.82 6.71
CA ALA A 108 6.40 -18.16 7.99
C ALA A 108 7.65 -17.24 7.97
N SER A 109 8.74 -17.69 7.33
CA SER A 109 9.95 -16.88 7.18
C SER A 109 9.73 -15.67 6.26
N ALA A 110 8.92 -15.79 5.22
CA ALA A 110 8.54 -14.68 4.35
C ALA A 110 7.77 -13.60 5.13
N ILE A 111 6.81 -14.02 5.99
CA ILE A 111 6.10 -13.10 6.89
C ILE A 111 7.07 -12.39 7.83
N LEU A 112 8.03 -13.12 8.41
CA LEU A 112 9.04 -12.54 9.30
C LEU A 112 9.87 -11.46 8.58
N ILE A 113 10.31 -11.73 7.35
CA ILE A 113 11.09 -10.78 6.53
C ILE A 113 10.26 -9.53 6.18
N LEU A 114 8.99 -9.73 5.78
CA LEU A 114 8.09 -8.61 5.47
C LEU A 114 7.78 -7.78 6.72
N SER A 115 7.61 -8.42 7.87
CA SER A 115 7.38 -7.74 9.15
C SER A 115 8.59 -6.89 9.56
N ILE A 116 9.81 -7.42 9.42
CA ILE A 116 11.05 -6.65 9.66
C ILE A 116 11.15 -5.47 8.69
N SER A 117 10.83 -5.69 7.42
CA SER A 117 10.84 -4.65 6.40
C SER A 117 9.84 -3.53 6.72
N ALA A 118 8.60 -3.87 7.11
CA ALA A 118 7.59 -2.92 7.57
C ALA A 118 8.08 -2.13 8.78
N TYR A 119 8.72 -2.81 9.74
CA TYR A 119 9.25 -2.18 10.94
C TYR A 119 10.35 -1.16 10.62
N ILE A 120 11.35 -1.54 9.83
CA ILE A 120 12.44 -0.64 9.42
C ILE A 120 11.90 0.57 8.67
N MET A 121 10.93 0.36 7.78
CA MET A 121 10.35 1.43 6.97
C MET A 121 9.54 2.41 7.81
N SER A 122 8.76 1.90 8.77
CA SER A 122 8.05 2.72 9.74
C SER A 122 9.02 3.52 10.64
N LEU A 123 10.15 2.93 11.02
CA LEU A 123 11.19 3.61 11.80
C LEU A 123 11.85 4.74 10.98
N LYS A 124 12.17 4.48 9.71
CA LYS A 124 12.75 5.46 8.79
C LYS A 124 11.80 6.62 8.52
N ASP A 125 10.51 6.35 8.35
CA ASP A 125 9.50 7.41 8.19
C ASP A 125 9.50 8.37 9.39
N LYS A 126 9.58 7.85 10.63
CA LYS A 126 9.68 8.68 11.85
C LYS A 126 10.94 9.55 11.86
N LEU A 127 12.10 8.96 11.53
CA LEU A 127 13.37 9.68 11.47
C LEU A 127 13.42 10.74 10.36
N SER A 128 12.70 10.53 9.25
CA SER A 128 12.64 11.50 8.15
C SER A 128 11.76 12.73 8.47
N ILE A 129 10.71 12.56 9.27
CA ILE A 129 9.84 13.66 9.68
C ILE A 129 10.54 14.56 10.72
N GLU A 130 11.28 13.97 11.65
CA GLU A 130 12.04 14.73 12.68
C GLU A 130 13.17 15.59 12.07
N LYS A 131 13.75 15.12 10.95
CA LYS A 131 14.79 15.86 10.23
C LYS A 131 14.24 17.07 9.48
N ASP A 132 13.03 16.97 8.91
CA ASP A 132 12.36 18.12 8.27
C ASP A 132 11.99 19.18 9.33
N GLU A 133 11.52 18.79 10.52
CA GLU A 133 11.15 19.73 11.61
C GLU A 133 12.38 20.46 12.19
N THR A 134 13.49 19.76 12.42
CA THR A 134 14.72 20.36 12.96
C THR A 134 15.36 21.36 11.99
N SER A 135 15.25 21.11 10.68
CA SER A 135 15.76 22.04 9.65
C SER A 135 14.93 23.32 9.49
N ILE A 136 13.64 23.29 9.88
CA ILE A 136 12.78 24.48 9.87
C ILE A 136 13.05 25.35 11.10
N GLU A 137 13.44 24.78 12.24
CA GLU A 137 13.82 25.56 13.43
C GLU A 137 15.16 26.29 13.27
N GLU A 138 16.15 25.67 12.60
CA GLU A 138 17.45 26.34 12.35
C GLU A 138 17.37 27.50 11.33
N ASP A 139 16.42 27.46 10.38
CA ASP A 139 16.21 28.56 9.42
C ASP A 139 15.35 29.71 9.98
N ASN A 140 14.70 29.52 11.14
CA ASN A 140 13.88 30.52 11.83
C ASN A 140 14.59 31.20 13.02
N LEU A 141 15.87 30.90 13.26
CA LEU A 141 16.71 31.48 14.31
C LEU A 141 17.82 32.37 13.73
#